data_AF-A0A1T4L486-F1
#
_entry.id   AF-A0A1T4L486-F1
#
_cell.length_a   1.000
_cell.length_b   1.000
_cell.length_c   1.000
_cell.angle_alpha   90.00
_cell.angle_beta   90.00
_cell.angle_gamma   90.00
#
_symmetry.space_group_name_H-M   'P 1'
#
loop_
_entity.id
_entity.type
_entity.pdbx_description
1 polymer ?
#
loop_
_entity_poly.entity_id
_entity_poly.type
_entity_poly.pdbx_seq_one_letter_code
_entity_poly.pdbx_strand_id
1 'polypeptide(L)'
;MRRLIIFLFIIILIFNVVPLFASQPKSVGHPLNGCSSCHVPHGAGGDSLWPFAPQLKTKEGTELSSITALCYSCHDGTITNKGKHFFEKDGSTHPIGIKPSNLVNIPDNYSVDSEGRMTCATCHNPHKSNTKNYLRISNKGGALCLSCHQNKGE
;
A
#
# COMPACT_ATOMS: atom_id res chain seq x y z
N MET A 1 -25.31 60.52 -17.56
CA MET A 1 -26.07 59.25 -17.78
C MET A 1 -25.27 58.18 -18.51
N ARG A 2 -24.64 58.46 -19.66
CA ARG A 2 -23.84 57.48 -20.44
C ARG A 2 -22.65 56.85 -19.71
N ARG A 3 -21.97 57.57 -18.80
CA ARG A 3 -20.86 57.03 -17.98
C ARG A 3 -21.32 56.07 -16.87
N LEU A 4 -22.55 56.24 -16.36
CA LEU A 4 -23.12 55.38 -15.33
C LEU A 4 -23.54 54.01 -15.90
N ILE A 5 -24.06 54.00 -17.14
CA ILE A 5 -24.47 52.80 -17.87
C ILE A 5 -23.25 51.93 -18.22
N ILE A 6 -22.13 52.54 -18.61
CA ILE A 6 -20.89 51.81 -18.92
C ILE A 6 -20.32 51.14 -17.66
N PHE A 7 -20.37 51.80 -16.50
CA PHE A 7 -19.94 51.20 -15.23
C PHE A 7 -20.84 50.03 -14.81
N LEU A 8 -22.15 50.12 -14.99
CA LEU A 8 -23.10 49.02 -14.74
C LEU A 8 -22.84 47.81 -15.66
N PHE A 9 -22.54 48.04 -16.95
CA PHE A 9 -22.20 46.96 -17.88
C PHE A 9 -20.88 46.27 -17.56
N ILE A 10 -19.86 47.01 -17.11
CA ILE A 10 -18.56 46.43 -16.69
C ILE A 10 -18.73 45.59 -15.43
N ILE A 11 -19.54 46.03 -14.46
CA ILE A 11 -19.84 45.24 -13.25
C ILE A 11 -20.57 43.94 -13.62
N ILE A 12 -21.58 43.99 -14.49
CA ILE A 12 -22.32 42.80 -14.92
C ILE A 12 -21.42 41.81 -15.68
N LEU A 13 -20.46 42.29 -16.48
CA LEU A 13 -19.49 41.42 -17.16
C LEU A 13 -18.52 40.74 -16.19
N ILE A 14 -18.11 41.42 -15.10
CA ILE A 14 -17.21 40.85 -14.09
C ILE A 14 -17.93 39.79 -13.23
N PHE A 15 -19.22 39.98 -12.93
CA PHE A 15 -19.99 39.01 -12.13
C PHE A 15 -20.44 37.75 -12.91
N ASN A 16 -20.50 37.80 -14.25
CA ASN A 16 -20.94 36.66 -15.07
C ASN A 16 -19.81 35.73 -15.55
N VAL A 17 -18.54 36.07 -15.30
CA VAL A 17 -17.38 35.25 -15.72
C VAL A 17 -16.65 34.58 -14.57
N VAL A 18 -17.22 34.53 -13.36
CA VAL A 18 -16.73 33.59 -12.35
C VAL A 18 -17.08 32.20 -12.88
N PRO A 19 -16.10 31.42 -13.37
CA PRO A 19 -16.40 30.05 -13.73
C PRO A 19 -16.78 29.40 -12.41
N LEU A 20 -17.96 28.78 -12.39
CA LEU A 20 -18.34 27.86 -11.34
C LEU A 20 -17.40 26.66 -11.44
N PHE A 21 -16.13 26.84 -11.07
CA PHE A 21 -15.28 25.76 -10.58
C PHE A 21 -15.87 25.39 -9.23
N ALA A 22 -17.05 24.75 -9.27
CA ALA A 22 -17.43 23.78 -8.29
C ALA A 22 -16.26 22.79 -8.30
N SER A 23 -15.34 22.97 -7.35
CA SER A 23 -14.40 21.93 -7.00
C SER A 23 -15.25 20.68 -6.90
N GLN A 24 -15.01 19.72 -7.80
CA GLN A 24 -15.50 18.37 -7.65
C GLN A 24 -15.34 18.05 -6.16
N PRO A 25 -16.38 17.59 -5.44
CA PRO A 25 -16.12 17.06 -4.11
C PRO A 25 -15.07 15.99 -4.33
N LYS A 26 -13.81 16.28 -3.97
CA LYS A 26 -12.81 15.24 -3.80
C LYS A 26 -13.53 14.27 -2.91
N SER A 27 -13.79 13.07 -3.43
CA SER A 27 -14.40 12.00 -2.67
C SER A 27 -13.79 12.09 -1.29
N VAL A 28 -14.61 12.42 -0.29
CA VAL A 28 -14.17 12.46 1.10
C VAL A 28 -14.04 10.99 1.50
N GLY A 29 -13.05 10.33 0.90
CA GLY A 29 -12.48 9.13 1.45
C GLY A 29 -12.02 9.55 2.82
N HIS A 30 -12.72 9.03 3.81
CA HIS A 30 -12.50 9.25 5.24
C HIS A 30 -11.02 9.47 5.53
N PRO A 31 -10.66 10.41 6.43
CA PRO A 31 -9.27 10.61 6.80
C PRO A 31 -8.68 9.25 7.17
N LEU A 32 -7.77 8.74 6.35
CA LEU A 32 -7.18 7.41 6.50
C LEU A 32 -6.23 7.44 7.70
N ASN A 33 -6.82 7.40 8.88
CA ASN A 33 -6.16 7.21 10.16
C ASN A 33 -5.72 5.75 10.27
N GLY A 34 -4.44 5.49 10.00
CA GLY A 34 -3.66 4.30 10.36
C GLY A 34 -4.29 2.94 10.05
N CYS A 35 -5.29 2.56 10.85
CA CYS A 35 -6.06 1.33 10.75
C CYS A 35 -7.06 1.35 9.57
N SER A 36 -7.72 2.49 9.33
CA SER A 36 -8.81 2.59 8.34
C SER A 36 -8.31 2.48 6.89
N SER A 37 -7.00 2.69 6.69
CA SER A 37 -6.31 2.47 5.41
C SER A 37 -6.35 1.00 4.96
N CYS A 38 -6.46 0.08 5.91
CA CYS A 38 -6.43 -1.37 5.64
C CYS A 38 -7.69 -2.10 6.14
N HIS A 39 -8.42 -1.51 7.09
CA HIS A 39 -9.64 -2.08 7.68
C HIS A 39 -10.83 -1.14 7.52
N VAL A 40 -11.95 -1.66 7.03
CA VAL A 40 -13.22 -0.94 6.90
C VAL A 40 -14.23 -1.52 7.90
N PRO A 41 -14.73 -0.72 8.86
CA PRO A 41 -15.61 -1.22 9.91
C PRO A 41 -17.03 -1.54 9.43
N HIS A 42 -17.48 -0.97 8.31
CA HIS A 42 -18.82 -1.19 7.76
C HIS A 42 -18.75 -1.54 6.27
N GLY A 43 -19.37 -2.66 5.87
CA GLY A 43 -19.37 -3.09 4.47
C GLY A 43 -18.05 -3.70 4.00
N ALA A 44 -17.29 -4.32 4.91
CA ALA A 44 -16.06 -5.03 4.57
C ALA A 44 -16.34 -6.22 3.63
N GLY A 45 -15.41 -6.45 2.70
CA GLY A 45 -15.51 -7.51 1.69
C GLY A 45 -14.93 -8.88 2.12
N GLY A 46 -14.35 -9.00 3.32
CA GLY A 46 -13.74 -10.25 3.80
C GLY A 46 -13.59 -10.32 5.33
N ASP A 47 -13.14 -11.48 5.82
CA ASP A 47 -13.19 -11.87 7.26
C ASP A 47 -12.39 -10.97 8.20
N SER A 48 -11.39 -10.25 7.68
CA SER A 48 -10.51 -9.36 8.45
C SER A 48 -10.87 -7.88 8.32
N LEU A 49 -12.15 -7.59 8.07
CA LEU A 49 -12.66 -6.23 7.85
C LEU A 49 -11.95 -5.53 6.69
N TRP A 50 -11.57 -6.23 5.62
CA TRP A 50 -10.87 -5.59 4.51
C TRP A 50 -11.78 -4.71 3.66
N PRO A 51 -11.27 -3.61 3.08
CA PRO A 51 -12.04 -2.72 2.23
C PRO A 51 -12.67 -3.42 1.02
N PHE A 52 -12.05 -4.49 0.54
CA PHE A 52 -12.51 -5.33 -0.55
C PHE A 52 -11.88 -6.72 -0.44
N ALA A 53 -12.46 -7.71 -1.12
CA ALA A 53 -11.78 -8.98 -1.37
C ALA A 53 -10.63 -8.73 -2.37
N PRO A 54 -9.35 -8.90 -1.97
CA PRO A 54 -8.25 -8.55 -2.84
C PRO A 54 -8.11 -9.57 -3.98
N GLN A 55 -7.66 -9.11 -5.15
CA GLN A 55 -7.38 -10.00 -6.28
C GLN A 55 -6.19 -10.89 -5.92
N LEU A 56 -6.42 -12.19 -5.85
CA LEU A 56 -5.41 -13.17 -5.44
C LEU A 56 -4.40 -13.51 -6.54
N LYS A 57 -4.44 -12.82 -7.68
CA LYS A 57 -3.49 -13.00 -8.78
C LYS A 57 -3.00 -11.66 -9.29
N THR A 58 -1.72 -11.57 -9.64
CA THR A 58 -1.19 -10.41 -10.39
C THR A 58 -1.71 -10.42 -11.84
N LYS A 59 -1.46 -9.34 -12.59
CA LYS A 59 -1.81 -9.25 -14.02
C LYS A 59 -1.09 -10.32 -14.86
N GLU A 60 0.08 -10.73 -14.41
CA GLU A 60 0.95 -11.74 -15.00
C GLU A 60 0.57 -13.17 -14.53
N GLY A 61 -0.43 -13.30 -13.66
CA GLY A 61 -0.97 -14.59 -13.21
C GLY A 61 -0.32 -15.19 -11.97
N THR A 62 0.57 -14.45 -11.28
CA THR A 62 1.21 -14.93 -10.05
C THR A 62 0.19 -14.99 -8.91
N GLU A 63 0.03 -16.18 -8.31
CA GLU A 63 -0.83 -16.37 -7.13
C GLU A 63 -0.29 -15.64 -5.91
N LEU A 64 -1.17 -14.96 -5.18
CA LEU A 64 -0.86 -14.15 -4.01
C LEU A 64 -1.55 -14.72 -2.77
N SER A 65 -0.84 -14.73 -1.64
CA SER A 65 -1.48 -14.94 -0.35
C SER A 65 -2.49 -13.82 -0.07
N SER A 66 -3.47 -14.11 0.78
CA SER A 66 -4.53 -13.16 1.14
C SER A 66 -3.98 -11.80 1.62
N ILE A 67 -2.96 -11.80 2.49
CA ILE A 67 -2.31 -10.57 2.97
C ILE A 67 -1.45 -9.90 1.90
N THR A 68 -0.74 -10.67 1.07
CA THR A 68 0.06 -10.13 -0.04
C THR A 68 -0.83 -9.39 -1.03
N ALA A 69 -2.00 -9.95 -1.35
CA ALA A 69 -2.96 -9.37 -2.27
C ALA A 69 -3.50 -8.01 -1.75
N LEU A 70 -3.76 -7.89 -0.44
CA LEU A 70 -4.13 -6.62 0.19
C LEU A 70 -3.01 -5.58 0.11
N CYS A 71 -1.76 -5.96 0.38
CA CYS A 71 -0.66 -5.01 0.25
C CYS A 71 -0.48 -4.58 -1.22
N TYR A 72 -0.58 -5.53 -2.15
CA TYR A 72 -0.37 -5.30 -3.56
C TYR A 72 -1.44 -4.42 -4.20
N SER A 73 -2.67 -4.41 -3.69
CA SER A 73 -3.74 -3.54 -4.22
C SER A 73 -3.40 -2.04 -4.25
N CYS A 74 -2.41 -1.62 -3.44
CA CYS A 74 -1.85 -0.26 -3.48
C CYS A 74 -0.34 -0.25 -3.76
N HIS A 75 0.37 -1.33 -3.44
CA HIS A 75 1.80 -1.43 -3.69
C HIS A 75 2.13 -2.05 -5.06
N ASP A 76 1.19 -2.23 -5.99
CA ASP A 76 1.42 -2.81 -7.33
C ASP A 76 2.39 -2.05 -8.25
N GLY A 77 2.96 -0.93 -7.81
CA GLY A 77 3.79 -0.06 -8.63
C GLY A 77 3.05 1.16 -9.17
N THR A 78 1.72 1.25 -9.02
CA THR A 78 0.91 2.35 -9.56
C THR A 78 0.76 3.51 -8.58
N ILE A 79 0.50 3.22 -7.30
CA ILE A 79 0.39 4.25 -6.25
C ILE A 79 1.74 4.47 -5.56
N THR A 80 2.51 3.39 -5.38
CA THR A 80 3.89 3.47 -4.89
C THR A 80 4.77 2.51 -5.69
N ASN A 81 6.02 2.88 -5.93
CA ASN A 81 6.99 2.01 -6.62
C ASN A 81 7.44 0.80 -5.80
N LYS A 82 6.85 0.55 -4.62
CA LYS A 82 7.37 -0.46 -3.69
C LYS A 82 7.18 -1.87 -4.21
N GLY A 83 6.01 -2.29 -4.67
CA GLY A 83 5.76 -3.68 -5.14
C GLY A 83 6.03 -3.93 -6.62
N LYS A 84 6.61 -2.97 -7.34
CA LYS A 84 6.82 -3.07 -8.80
C LYS A 84 7.69 -4.27 -9.21
N HIS A 85 8.69 -4.63 -8.40
CA HIS A 85 9.70 -5.64 -8.74
C HIS A 85 9.75 -6.84 -7.78
N PHE A 86 8.83 -6.94 -6.81
CA PHE A 86 8.90 -7.98 -5.76
C PHE A 86 8.59 -9.41 -6.23
N PHE A 87 7.96 -9.55 -7.40
CA PHE A 87 7.64 -10.83 -8.03
C PHE A 87 8.57 -11.15 -9.22
N GLU A 88 9.46 -10.23 -9.57
CA GLU A 88 10.41 -10.41 -10.66
C GLU A 88 11.61 -11.24 -10.15
N LYS A 89 12.01 -12.26 -10.93
CA LYS A 89 13.17 -13.10 -10.63
C LYS A 89 14.51 -12.42 -10.97
N ASP A 90 14.48 -11.13 -11.29
CA ASP A 90 15.59 -10.37 -11.89
C ASP A 90 16.68 -9.93 -10.91
N GLY A 91 16.61 -10.37 -9.65
CA GLY A 91 17.61 -10.04 -8.63
C GLY A 91 17.16 -8.95 -7.66
N SER A 92 15.86 -8.62 -7.60
CA SER A 92 15.30 -7.95 -6.44
C SER A 92 15.71 -8.71 -5.16
N THR A 93 16.34 -8.02 -4.21
CA THR A 93 17.05 -8.64 -3.07
C THR A 93 16.13 -9.43 -2.13
N HIS A 94 14.80 -9.43 -2.36
CA HIS A 94 13.82 -10.10 -1.51
C HIS A 94 12.58 -10.54 -2.33
N PRO A 95 12.58 -11.73 -2.93
CA PRO A 95 11.38 -12.31 -3.52
C PRO A 95 10.37 -12.72 -2.44
N ILE A 96 9.10 -12.34 -2.63
CA ILE A 96 7.97 -12.86 -1.85
C ILE A 96 7.14 -13.82 -2.72
N GLY A 97 6.31 -14.65 -2.12
CA GLY A 97 5.59 -15.71 -2.84
C GLY A 97 6.48 -16.91 -3.17
N ILE A 98 7.62 -17.07 -2.49
CA ILE A 98 8.49 -18.25 -2.59
C ILE A 98 8.72 -18.87 -1.21
N LYS A 99 8.97 -20.18 -1.19
CA LYS A 99 9.44 -20.88 0.02
C LYS A 99 10.91 -20.52 0.27
N PRO A 100 11.31 -20.19 1.51
CA PRO A 100 12.71 -20.03 1.87
C PRO A 100 13.52 -21.30 1.54
N SER A 101 14.80 -21.13 1.24
CA SER A 101 15.71 -22.27 1.14
C SER A 101 15.95 -22.87 2.53
N ASN A 102 16.53 -24.08 2.56
CA ASN A 102 16.95 -24.75 3.78
C ASN A 102 18.12 -24.05 4.51
N LEU A 103 18.72 -23.01 3.90
CA LEU A 103 19.80 -22.23 4.50
C LEU A 103 19.29 -21.03 5.31
N VAL A 104 18.01 -20.67 5.13
CA VAL A 104 17.36 -19.55 5.81
C VAL A 104 16.44 -20.08 6.90
N ASN A 105 16.62 -19.59 8.13
CA ASN A 105 15.76 -19.94 9.25
C ASN A 105 14.81 -18.79 9.59
N ILE A 106 13.52 -18.90 9.26
CA ILE A 106 12.54 -17.86 9.61
C ILE A 106 12.17 -17.99 11.09
N PRO A 107 12.31 -16.94 11.91
CA PRO A 107 11.86 -16.96 13.30
C PRO A 107 10.36 -17.28 13.43
N ASP A 108 9.97 -18.09 14.41
CA ASP A 108 8.58 -18.53 14.61
C ASP A 108 7.56 -17.38 14.74
N ASN A 109 8.01 -16.21 15.20
CA ASN A 109 7.16 -15.04 15.33
C ASN A 109 6.98 -14.25 14.01
N TYR A 110 7.57 -14.70 12.90
CA TYR A 110 7.43 -14.13 11.57
C TYR A 110 6.38 -14.93 10.80
N SER A 111 5.49 -14.21 10.12
CA SER A 111 4.35 -14.83 9.44
C SER A 111 4.73 -15.29 8.04
N VAL A 112 4.40 -16.52 7.68
CA VAL A 112 4.41 -17.06 6.31
C VAL A 112 2.97 -17.41 5.90
N ASP A 113 2.73 -17.63 4.62
CA ASP A 113 1.40 -18.10 4.16
C ASP A 113 1.17 -19.59 4.50
N SER A 114 -0.03 -20.10 4.19
CA SER A 114 -0.42 -21.50 4.44
C SER A 114 0.46 -22.51 3.70
N GLU A 115 1.13 -22.09 2.63
CA GLU A 115 2.05 -22.92 1.88
C GLU A 115 3.50 -22.75 2.38
N GLY A 116 3.76 -21.96 3.42
CA GLY A 116 5.09 -21.71 3.97
C GLY A 116 5.94 -20.76 3.12
N ARG A 117 5.33 -19.95 2.26
CA ARG A 117 6.02 -18.95 1.45
C ARG A 117 6.11 -17.63 2.19
N MET A 118 7.18 -16.89 1.91
CA MET A 118 7.35 -15.53 2.42
C MET A 118 6.30 -14.60 1.82
N THR A 119 5.82 -13.66 2.63
CA THR A 119 4.83 -12.64 2.25
C THR A 119 5.35 -11.26 2.63
N CYS A 120 4.64 -10.21 2.25
CA CYS A 120 4.89 -8.86 2.77
C CYS A 120 4.93 -8.85 4.31
N ALA A 121 4.03 -9.62 4.93
CA ALA A 121 3.89 -9.70 6.37
C ALA A 121 5.03 -10.47 7.07
N THR A 122 5.87 -11.19 6.33
CA THR A 122 7.04 -11.86 6.89
C THR A 122 8.01 -10.85 7.47
N CYS A 123 8.25 -9.75 6.77
CA CYS A 123 9.16 -8.67 7.22
C CYS A 123 8.41 -7.49 7.84
N HIS A 124 7.18 -7.23 7.37
CA HIS A 124 6.36 -6.11 7.81
C HIS A 124 5.26 -6.56 8.79
N ASN A 125 5.15 -5.92 9.94
CA ASN A 125 4.07 -6.18 10.89
C ASN A 125 3.28 -4.88 11.15
N PRO A 126 2.18 -4.64 10.41
CA PRO A 126 1.39 -3.42 10.56
C PRO A 126 0.71 -3.29 11.93
N HIS A 127 0.59 -4.38 12.70
CA HIS A 127 -0.07 -4.36 14.01
C HIS A 127 0.88 -4.20 15.19
N LYS A 128 2.11 -4.72 15.08
CA LYS A 128 3.06 -4.81 16.21
C LYS A 128 4.41 -4.14 15.95
N SER A 129 4.60 -3.49 14.81
CA SER A 129 5.85 -2.77 14.53
C SER A 129 5.86 -1.38 15.17
N ASN A 130 6.96 -1.06 15.85
CA ASN A 130 7.31 0.29 16.28
C ASN A 130 8.41 0.93 15.41
N THR A 131 8.76 0.29 14.29
CA THR A 131 9.82 0.75 13.39
C THR A 131 9.24 1.35 12.10
N LYS A 132 10.09 2.06 11.34
CA LYS A 132 9.71 2.68 10.06
C LYS A 132 9.19 1.62 9.08
N ASN A 133 8.19 2.01 8.28
CA ASN A 133 7.58 1.16 7.26
C ASN A 133 7.05 -0.17 7.81
N TYR A 134 6.68 -0.22 9.10
CA TYR A 134 6.19 -1.44 9.75
C TYR A 134 7.18 -2.60 9.81
N LEU A 135 8.51 -2.40 9.73
CA LEU A 135 9.43 -3.53 9.85
C LEU A 135 9.35 -4.19 11.24
N ARG A 136 9.43 -5.52 11.29
CA ARG A 136 9.39 -6.26 12.57
C ARG A 136 10.50 -5.84 13.53
N ILE A 137 11.68 -5.52 13.00
CA ILE A 137 12.80 -4.94 13.71
C ILE A 137 13.49 -3.89 12.84
N SER A 138 14.30 -3.02 13.46
CA SER A 138 15.11 -2.05 12.73
C SER A 138 16.12 -2.77 11.84
N ASN A 139 16.21 -2.37 10.56
CA ASN A 139 17.23 -2.92 9.66
C ASN A 139 18.61 -2.24 9.81
N LYS A 140 18.91 -1.66 10.98
CA LYS A 140 20.22 -1.05 11.23
C LYS A 140 21.30 -2.12 11.15
N GLY A 141 22.31 -1.91 10.30
CA GLY A 141 23.40 -2.87 10.11
C GLY A 141 22.98 -4.22 9.54
N GLY A 142 21.84 -4.29 8.83
CA GLY A 142 21.35 -5.56 8.27
C GLY A 142 20.69 -6.49 9.28
N ALA A 143 20.37 -6.00 10.49
CA ALA A 143 19.83 -6.83 11.56
C ALA A 143 18.53 -7.57 11.19
N LEU A 144 17.70 -6.99 10.31
CA LEU A 144 16.51 -7.68 9.81
C LEU A 144 16.86 -8.86 8.91
N CYS A 145 17.87 -8.71 8.05
CA CYS A 145 18.33 -9.78 7.18
C CYS A 145 18.95 -10.92 8.02
N LEU A 146 19.80 -10.53 8.99
CA LEU A 146 20.50 -11.44 9.89
C LEU A 146 19.57 -12.15 10.90
N SER A 147 18.30 -11.74 11.02
CA SER A 147 17.35 -12.47 11.85
C SER A 147 17.02 -13.83 11.24
N CYS A 148 17.10 -13.96 9.91
CA CYS A 148 16.89 -15.21 9.19
C CYS A 148 18.18 -15.80 8.59
N HIS A 149 19.11 -14.96 8.12
CA HIS A 149 20.39 -15.36 7.53
C HIS A 149 21.50 -15.38 8.59
N GLN A 150 21.48 -16.39 9.46
CA GLN A 150 22.41 -16.47 10.60
C GLN A 150 23.81 -16.96 10.21
N ASN A 151 23.94 -17.61 9.05
CA ASN A 151 25.21 -18.10 8.52
C ASN A 151 25.79 -17.04 7.57
N LYS A 152 26.93 -16.46 7.94
CA LYS A 152 27.65 -15.50 7.09
C LYS A 152 28.34 -16.24 5.94
N GLY A 153 27.74 -16.26 4.75
CA GLY A 153 28.35 -16.84 3.55
C GLY A 153 27.48 -16.87 2.29
N GLU A 154 26.36 -16.15 2.28
CA GLU A 154 25.48 -15.98 1.12
C GLU A 154 25.65 -14.59 0.50
#